data_AF-A0A8C6T186-F1
#
_entry.id   AF-A0A8C6T186-F1
#
_cell.length_a   1.000
_cell.length_b   1.000
_cell.length_c   1.000
_cell.angle_alpha   90.00
_cell.angle_beta   90.00
_cell.angle_gamma   90.00
#
_symmetry.space_group_name_H-M   'P 1'
#
loop_
_entity.id
_entity.type
_entity.pdbx_description
1 polymer ?
#
loop_
_entity_poly.entity_id
_entity_poly.type
_entity_poly.pdbx_seq_one_letter_code
_entity_poly.pdbx_strand_id
1 'polypeptide(L)'
;MSLDEDDTQQRLKAAVHYTVGRICLKIGQEQHKEFSRQAIAAIAETTFRQCEIFARDLEAFARHAKRSTVSAEDVKLVARRSTALSMYIQNKSEELNQEKKSTGKRKSKDTEETLRTSLQGLHVNKILTQNYQWLL
;
A
#
# COMPACT_ATOMS: atom_id res chain seq x y z
N MET A 1 -22.57 12.76 20.97
CA MET A 1 -21.17 12.39 20.67
C MET A 1 -20.85 11.20 21.53
N SER A 2 -20.82 10.03 20.91
CA SER A 2 -20.83 8.71 21.54
C SER A 2 -19.46 8.35 22.11
N LEU A 3 -19.43 7.75 23.30
CA LEU A 3 -18.22 7.25 23.99
C LEU A 3 -17.31 6.39 23.07
N ASP A 4 -17.90 5.71 22.09
CA ASP A 4 -17.19 4.88 21.11
C ASP A 4 -16.25 5.64 20.16
N GLU A 5 -16.55 6.93 19.89
CA GLU A 5 -15.71 7.77 19.03
C GLU A 5 -14.40 8.13 19.74
N ASP A 6 -14.48 8.42 21.04
CA ASP A 6 -13.31 8.78 21.84
C ASP A 6 -12.40 7.56 22.10
N ASP A 7 -12.99 6.38 22.38
CA ASP A 7 -12.22 5.12 22.48
C ASP A 7 -11.50 4.80 21.17
N THR A 8 -12.21 4.93 20.05
CA THR A 8 -11.62 4.69 18.72
C THR A 8 -10.50 5.69 18.43
N GLN A 9 -10.70 6.97 18.74
CA GLN A 9 -9.67 7.99 18.59
C GLN A 9 -8.44 7.67 19.45
N GLN A 10 -8.64 7.27 20.70
CA GLN A 10 -7.54 6.95 21.62
C GLN A 10 -6.77 5.71 21.16
N ARG A 11 -7.47 4.69 20.66
CA ARG A 11 -6.86 3.49 20.05
C ARG A 11 -6.00 3.86 18.83
N LEU A 12 -6.48 4.75 17.96
CA LEU A 12 -5.70 5.23 16.81
C LEU A 12 -4.47 6.04 17.24
N LYS A 13 -4.62 6.94 18.22
CA LYS A 13 -3.48 7.70 18.78
C LYS A 13 -2.41 6.77 19.36
N ALA A 14 -2.81 5.72 20.09
CA ALA A 14 -1.88 4.72 20.62
C ALA A 14 -1.12 3.97 19.51
N ALA A 15 -1.81 3.57 18.44
CA ALA A 15 -1.18 2.91 17.29
C ALA A 15 -0.18 3.83 16.55
N VAL A 16 -0.53 5.11 16.38
CA VAL A 16 0.38 6.13 15.82
C VAL A 16 1.59 6.30 16.74
N HIS A 17 1.38 6.47 18.05
CA HIS A 17 2.46 6.64 19.02
C HIS A 17 3.43 5.46 19.01
N TYR A 18 2.92 4.22 18.96
CA TYR A 18 3.75 3.02 18.84
C TYR A 18 4.64 3.08 17.58
N THR A 19 4.03 3.39 16.43
CA THR A 19 4.76 3.44 15.14
C THR A 19 5.80 4.57 15.13
N VAL A 20 5.46 5.74 15.65
CA VAL A 20 6.40 6.87 15.81
C VAL A 20 7.56 6.47 16.71
N GLY A 21 7.30 5.82 17.85
CA GLY A 21 8.35 5.32 18.74
C GLY A 21 9.30 4.35 18.02
N ARG A 22 8.79 3.45 17.18
CA ARG A 22 9.61 2.53 16.37
C ARG A 22 10.48 3.27 15.34
N ILE A 23 9.94 4.28 14.68
CA ILE A 23 10.68 5.11 13.71
C ILE A 23 11.76 5.92 14.43
N CYS A 24 11.42 6.59 15.54
CA CYS A 24 12.37 7.34 16.37
C CYS A 24 13.48 6.46 16.91
N LEU A 25 13.19 5.23 17.34
CA LEU A 25 14.21 4.27 17.78
C LEU A 25 15.19 3.95 16.66
N LYS A 26 14.68 3.63 15.45
CA LYS A 26 15.51 3.33 14.29
C LYS A 26 16.41 4.52 13.92
N ILE A 27 15.82 5.72 13.81
CA ILE A 27 16.58 6.94 13.49
C ILE A 27 17.59 7.24 14.59
N GLY A 28 17.23 7.06 15.86
CA GLY A 28 18.12 7.29 16.99
C GLY A 28 19.35 6.39 16.95
N GLN A 29 19.16 5.11 16.59
CA GLN A 29 20.26 4.16 16.40
C GLN A 29 21.17 4.58 15.23
N GLU A 30 20.60 4.96 14.09
CA GLU A 30 21.36 5.40 12.90
C GLU A 30 22.17 6.69 13.16
N GLN A 31 21.66 7.57 14.02
CA GLN A 31 22.27 8.87 14.33
C GLN A 31 23.07 8.88 15.64
N HIS A 32 23.16 7.73 16.34
CA HIS A 32 23.75 7.59 17.67
C HIS A 32 23.20 8.61 18.69
N LYS A 33 21.89 8.84 18.67
CA LYS A 33 21.17 9.78 19.55
C LYS A 33 19.90 9.15 20.11
N GLU A 34 19.50 9.57 21.29
CA GLU A 34 18.26 9.13 21.92
C GLU A 34 17.16 10.20 21.84
N PHE A 35 15.92 9.76 21.65
CA PHE A 35 14.75 10.62 21.73
C PHE A 35 14.10 10.47 23.12
N SER A 36 13.76 11.59 23.74
CA SER A 36 13.01 11.56 25.00
C SER A 36 11.58 11.06 24.76
N ARG A 37 10.97 10.47 25.81
CA ARG A 37 9.56 10.02 25.75
C ARG A 37 8.61 11.17 25.39
N GLN A 38 8.90 12.37 25.87
CA GLN A 38 8.12 13.57 25.59
C GLN A 38 8.26 14.02 24.13
N ALA A 39 9.46 13.92 23.55
CA ALA A 39 9.66 14.22 22.13
C ALA A 39 8.88 13.24 21.24
N ILE A 40 8.93 11.94 21.55
CA ILE A 40 8.17 10.91 20.84
C ILE A 40 6.65 11.18 20.94
N ALA A 41 6.15 11.52 22.13
CA ALA A 41 4.76 11.89 22.34
C ALA A 41 4.35 13.12 21.51
N ALA A 42 5.16 14.17 21.55
CA ALA A 42 4.89 15.40 20.80
C ALA A 42 4.88 15.17 19.28
N ILE A 43 5.79 14.34 18.75
CA ILE A 43 5.78 13.94 17.34
C ILE A 43 4.51 13.17 17.02
N ALA A 44 4.13 12.19 17.85
CA ALA A 44 2.91 11.39 17.63
C ALA A 44 1.64 12.25 17.62
N GLU A 45 1.49 13.18 18.56
CA GLU A 45 0.37 14.12 18.60
C GLU A 45 0.35 15.05 17.39
N THR A 46 1.52 15.50 16.94
CA THR A 46 1.64 16.35 15.76
C THR A 46 1.27 15.58 14.50
N THR A 47 1.75 14.33 14.35
CA THR A 47 1.37 13.45 13.24
C THR A 47 -0.13 13.19 13.22
N PHE A 48 -0.73 12.90 14.37
CA PHE A 48 -2.17 12.64 14.45
C PHE A 48 -3.00 13.87 14.01
N ARG A 49 -2.63 15.08 14.46
CA ARG A 49 -3.27 16.32 14.00
C ARG A 49 -3.04 16.59 12.51
N GLN A 50 -1.85 16.26 12.01
CA GLN A 50 -1.52 16.45 10.59
C GLN A 50 -2.36 15.54 9.68
N CYS A 51 -2.75 14.35 10.14
CA CYS A 51 -3.64 13.46 9.39
C CYS A 51 -5.01 14.11 9.11
N GLU A 52 -5.54 14.91 10.04
CA GLU A 52 -6.80 15.63 9.83
C GLU A 52 -6.67 16.67 8.70
N ILE A 53 -5.56 17.41 8.67
CA ILE A 53 -5.27 18.38 7.62
C ILE A 53 -5.15 17.65 6.27
N PHE A 54 -4.37 16.58 6.22
CA PHE A 54 -4.23 15.78 4.99
C PHE A 54 -5.55 15.17 4.53
N ALA A 55 -6.39 14.67 5.43
CA ALA A 55 -7.69 14.11 5.07
C ALA A 55 -8.59 15.15 4.38
N ARG A 56 -8.68 16.36 4.94
CA ARG A 56 -9.47 17.46 4.37
C ARG A 56 -8.92 17.93 3.03
N ASP A 57 -7.60 18.06 2.91
CA ASP A 57 -6.94 18.44 1.67
C ASP A 57 -7.17 17.40 0.56
N LEU A 58 -7.00 16.11 0.88
CA LEU A 58 -7.21 15.00 -0.06
C LEU A 58 -8.67 14.92 -0.53
N GLU A 59 -9.63 15.10 0.39
CA GLU A 59 -11.05 15.17 0.05
C GLU A 59 -11.33 16.35 -0.90
N ALA A 60 -10.77 17.53 -0.61
CA ALA A 60 -10.95 18.71 -1.44
C ALA A 60 -10.36 18.54 -2.83
N PHE A 61 -9.18 17.91 -2.97
CA PHE A 61 -8.55 17.65 -4.26
C PHE A 61 -9.34 16.65 -5.10
N ALA A 62 -9.79 15.54 -4.50
CA ALA A 62 -10.63 14.57 -5.20
C ALA A 62 -11.96 15.22 -5.66
N ARG A 63 -12.60 16.00 -4.78
CA ARG A 63 -13.84 16.73 -5.08
C ARG A 63 -13.64 17.77 -6.19
N HIS A 64 -12.53 18.49 -6.20
CA HIS A 64 -12.20 19.45 -7.26
C HIS A 64 -12.12 18.78 -8.63
N ALA A 65 -11.63 17.54 -8.69
CA ALA A 65 -11.60 16.71 -9.89
C ALA A 65 -12.90 15.93 -10.15
N LYS A 66 -14.01 16.25 -9.46
CA LYS A 66 -15.31 15.57 -9.55
C LYS A 66 -15.26 14.06 -9.24
N ARG A 67 -14.30 13.63 -8.40
CA ARG A 67 -14.14 12.25 -7.93
C ARG A 67 -14.53 12.14 -6.46
N SER A 68 -15.04 10.97 -6.06
CA SER A 68 -15.26 10.60 -4.65
C SER A 68 -14.13 9.75 -4.07
N THR A 69 -13.24 9.23 -4.92
CA THR A 69 -12.10 8.39 -4.53
C THR A 69 -10.79 9.14 -4.76
N VAL A 70 -9.94 9.14 -3.73
CA VAL A 70 -8.60 9.73 -3.73
C VAL A 70 -7.66 8.92 -4.63
N SER A 71 -6.85 9.62 -5.41
CA SER A 71 -5.88 9.09 -6.37
C SER A 71 -4.45 9.50 -6.01
N ALA A 72 -3.45 8.92 -6.68
CA ALA A 72 -2.05 9.28 -6.47
C ALA A 72 -1.75 10.76 -6.80
N GLU A 73 -2.49 11.36 -7.74
CA GLU A 73 -2.32 12.78 -8.11
C GLU A 73 -2.74 13.71 -6.97
N ASP A 74 -3.76 13.34 -6.20
CA ASP A 74 -4.20 14.11 -5.02
C ASP A 74 -3.12 14.08 -3.92
N VAL A 75 -2.44 12.93 -3.74
CA VAL A 75 -1.33 12.78 -2.78
C VAL A 75 -0.10 13.59 -3.21
N LYS A 76 0.22 13.62 -4.51
CA LYS A 76 1.29 14.46 -5.04
C LYS A 76 1.00 15.95 -4.80
N LEU A 77 -0.26 16.37 -4.95
CA LEU A 77 -0.67 17.74 -4.64
C LEU A 77 -0.50 18.10 -3.17
N VAL A 78 -0.69 17.16 -2.23
CA VAL A 78 -0.39 17.39 -0.80
C VAL A 78 1.11 17.70 -0.61
N ALA A 79 2.00 17.00 -1.31
CA ALA A 79 3.45 17.16 -1.20
C ALA A 79 4.01 18.44 -1.87
N ARG A 80 3.21 19.18 -2.65
CA ARG A 80 3.65 20.26 -3.54
C ARG A 80 4.42 21.41 -2.88
N ARG A 81 4.25 21.61 -1.56
CA ARG A 81 4.86 22.74 -0.82
C ARG A 81 6.35 22.56 -0.58
N SER A 82 6.88 21.34 -0.69
CA SER A 82 8.31 21.06 -0.52
C SER A 82 8.82 20.37 -1.78
N THR A 83 9.74 21.00 -2.50
CA THR A 83 10.31 20.45 -3.73
C THR A 83 10.96 19.09 -3.49
N ALA A 84 11.76 18.96 -2.44
CA ALA A 84 12.41 17.69 -2.09
C ALA A 84 11.38 16.58 -1.78
N LEU A 85 10.32 16.90 -1.05
CA LEU A 85 9.26 15.95 -0.74
C LEU A 85 8.45 15.58 -1.99
N SER A 86 8.13 16.56 -2.84
CA SER A 86 7.40 16.35 -4.09
C SER A 86 8.16 15.41 -5.03
N MET A 87 9.48 15.59 -5.16
CA MET A 87 10.33 14.69 -5.95
C MET A 87 10.36 13.29 -5.37
N TYR A 88 10.53 13.16 -4.05
CA TYR A 88 10.54 11.87 -3.37
C TYR A 88 9.23 11.10 -3.57
N ILE A 89 8.09 11.76 -3.38
CA ILE A 89 6.76 11.15 -3.54
C ILE A 89 6.48 10.80 -5.00
N GLN A 90 6.90 11.63 -5.96
CA GLN A 90 6.79 11.32 -7.38
C GLN A 90 7.53 10.03 -7.72
N ASN A 91 8.82 9.94 -7.35
CA ASN A 91 9.62 8.75 -7.59
C ASN A 91 9.00 7.50 -6.93
N LYS A 92 8.55 7.63 -5.68
CA LYS A 92 7.92 6.51 -4.98
C LYS A 92 6.62 6.05 -5.64
N SER A 93 5.85 6.98 -6.21
CA SER A 93 4.63 6.64 -6.95
C SER A 93 4.90 5.84 -8.23
N GLU A 94 6.02 6.13 -8.90
CA GLU A 94 6.44 5.43 -10.11
C GLU A 94 6.92 4.02 -9.80
N GLU A 95 7.72 3.84 -8.75
CA GLU A 95 8.14 2.53 -8.24
C GLU A 95 6.93 1.62 -7.98
N LEU A 96 5.94 2.12 -7.23
CA LEU A 96 4.72 1.37 -6.90
C LEU A 96 3.89 1.02 -8.14
N ASN A 97 3.92 1.86 -9.17
CA ASN A 97 3.21 1.59 -10.43
C ASN A 97 3.92 0.49 -11.25
N GLN A 98 5.25 0.41 -11.19
CA GLN A 98 6.02 -0.65 -11.83
C GLN A 98 5.79 -2.01 -11.15
N GLU A 99 5.75 -2.04 -9.81
CA GLU A 99 5.45 -3.25 -9.02
C GLU A 99 4.05 -3.83 -9.35
N LYS A 100 3.05 -2.97 -9.55
CA LYS A 100 1.71 -3.40 -9.97
C LYS A 100 1.71 -4.04 -11.35
N LYS A 101 2.47 -3.47 -12.29
CA LYS A 101 2.60 -4.02 -13.66
C LYS A 101 3.34 -5.36 -13.68
N SER A 102 4.37 -5.53 -12.86
CA SER A 102 5.13 -6.79 -12.79
C SER A 102 4.32 -7.91 -12.13
N THR A 103 3.53 -7.61 -11.11
CA THR A 103 2.65 -8.58 -10.43
C THR A 103 1.49 -9.02 -11.31
N GLY A 104 0.87 -8.08 -12.04
CA GLY A 104 -0.18 -8.42 -13.02
C GLY A 104 0.32 -9.32 -14.15
N LYS A 105 1.53 -9.07 -14.65
CA LYS A 105 2.16 -9.87 -15.72
C LYS A 105 2.59 -11.28 -15.25
N ARG A 106 2.93 -11.44 -13.97
CA ARG A 106 3.19 -12.77 -13.36
C ARG A 106 1.90 -13.58 -13.25
N LYS A 107 0.80 -12.96 -12.81
CA LYS A 107 -0.50 -13.64 -12.68
C LYS A 107 -1.09 -14.08 -14.03
N SER A 108 -0.91 -13.27 -15.09
CA SER A 108 -1.34 -13.66 -16.44
C SER A 108 -0.50 -14.80 -17.02
N LYS A 109 0.83 -14.80 -16.80
CA LYS A 109 1.72 -15.86 -17.30
C LYS A 109 1.47 -17.20 -16.60
N ASP A 110 1.24 -17.19 -15.29
CA ASP A 110 0.94 -18.38 -14.49
C ASP A 110 -0.42 -19.01 -14.87
N THR A 111 -1.42 -18.18 -15.18
CA THR A 111 -2.74 -18.66 -15.66
C THR A 111 -2.62 -19.27 -17.07
N GLU A 112 -1.83 -18.67 -17.95
CA GLU A 112 -1.61 -19.17 -19.31
C GLU A 112 -0.77 -20.47 -19.34
N GLU A 113 0.22 -20.59 -18.44
CA GLU A 113 1.04 -21.79 -18.26
C GLU A 113 0.20 -22.95 -17.67
N THR A 114 -0.63 -22.68 -16.67
CA THR A 114 -1.55 -23.67 -16.08
C THR A 114 -2.57 -24.19 -17.09
N LEU A 115 -3.13 -23.32 -17.95
CA LEU A 115 -4.04 -23.72 -19.03
C LEU A 115 -3.34 -24.57 -20.10
N ARG A 116 -2.09 -24.22 -20.46
CA ARG A 116 -1.28 -24.99 -21.41
C ARG A 116 -0.96 -26.40 -20.89
N THR A 117 -0.52 -26.53 -19.64
CA THR A 117 -0.23 -27.83 -19.01
C THR A 117 -1.48 -28.69 -18.92
N SER A 118 -2.63 -28.09 -18.59
CA SER A 118 -3.92 -28.80 -18.53
C SER A 118 -4.35 -29.33 -19.90
N LEU A 119 -4.21 -28.53 -20.96
CA LEU A 119 -4.55 -28.93 -22.33
C LEU A 119 -3.63 -30.02 -22.89
N GLN A 120 -2.34 -30.00 -22.52
CA GLN A 120 -1.40 -31.07 -22.88
C GLN A 120 -1.75 -32.40 -22.18
N GLY A 121 -2.12 -32.36 -20.90
CA GLY A 121 -2.56 -33.56 -20.16
C GLY A 121 -3.81 -34.22 -20.75
N LEU A 122 -4.79 -33.43 -21.21
CA LEU A 122 -5.98 -33.93 -21.90
C LEU A 122 -5.66 -34.57 -23.27
N HIS A 123 -4.69 -34.03 -24.00
CA HIS A 123 -4.26 -34.59 -25.30
C HIS A 123 -3.58 -35.95 -25.12
N VAL A 124 -2.72 -36.11 -24.11
CA VAL A 124 -2.05 -37.38 -23.80
C VAL A 124 -3.08 -38.43 -23.35
N ASN A 125 -4.07 -38.05 -22.54
CA ASN A 125 -5.11 -38.96 -22.08
C ASN A 125 -5.99 -39.47 -23.24
N LYS A 126 -6.33 -38.59 -24.20
CA LYS A 126 -7.05 -38.98 -25.43
C LYS A 126 -6.28 -40.02 -26.26
N ILE A 127 -4.97 -39.82 -26.44
CA ILE A 127 -4.11 -40.76 -27.19
C ILE A 127 -4.04 -42.12 -26.50
N LEU A 128 -3.93 -42.15 -25.17
CA LEU A 128 -3.89 -43.40 -24.41
C LEU A 128 -5.23 -44.15 -24.48
N THR A 129 -6.37 -43.46 -24.35
CA THR A 129 -7.69 -44.11 -24.47
C THR A 129 -7.99 -44.66 -25.87
N GLN A 130 -7.45 -44.06 -26.93
CA GLN A 130 -7.68 -44.56 -28.29
C GLN A 130 -6.88 -45.84 -28.59
N ASN A 131 -5.79 -46.09 -27.86
CA ASN A 131 -4.91 -47.25 -28.08
C ASN A 131 -5.32 -48.52 -27.31
N TYR A 132 -6.24 -48.42 -26.34
CA TYR A 132 -6.76 -49.60 -25.62
C TYR A 132 -8.07 -50.16 -26.22
N GLN A 133 -8.56 -49.60 -27.32
CA GLN A 133 -9.81 -50.02 -27.96
C GLN A 133 -9.63 -51.08 -29.07
N TRP A 134 -8.42 -51.63 -29.22
CA TRP A 134 -8.09 -52.74 -30.12
C TRP A 134 -7.69 -54.04 -29.39
N LEU A 135 -7.89 -54.11 -28.06
CA LEU A 135 -7.53 -55.29 -27.24
C LEU A 135 -8.74 -55.91 -26.50
N LEU A 136 -9.92 -55.72 -27.07
CA LEU A 136 -11.17 -56.48 -26.85
C LEU A 136 -11.73 -56.83 -28.23
#